data_AF-A0A0F2SDC5-F1
#
_entry.id   AF-A0A0F2SDC5-F1
#
_cell.length_a   1.000
_cell.length_b   1.000
_cell.length_c   1.000
_cell.angle_alpha   90.00
_cell.angle_beta   90.00
_cell.angle_gamma   90.00
#
_symmetry.space_group_name_H-M   'P 1'
#
loop_
_entity.id
_entity.type
_entity.pdbx_description
1 polymer ?
#
loop_
_entity_poly.entity_id
_entity_poly.type
_entity_poly.pdbx_seq_one_letter_code
_entity_poly.pdbx_strand_id
1 'polypeptide(L)'
;TVSRTGSYLSKLAGIPEGEALSYLIAPPIEAMYGLDAALKAAEVTMKAFYGPPTETNFGGGLLTGSQSACKSACEAFQRAVIDVCENGLKF
;
A
#
# COMPACT_ATOMS: atom_id res chain seq x y z
N THR A 1 2.35 8.00 3.92
CA THR A 1 0.97 8.35 3.53
C THR A 1 0.96 9.68 2.80
N VAL A 2 0.18 9.80 1.73
CA VAL A 2 -0.11 11.06 1.04
C VAL A 2 -1.42 11.60 1.63
N SER A 3 -1.36 12.71 2.37
CA SER A 3 -2.55 13.28 3.03
C SER A 3 -3.51 13.96 2.06
N ARG A 4 -2.99 14.48 0.95
CA ARG A 4 -3.74 15.17 -0.11
C ARG A 4 -3.06 14.91 -1.45
N THR A 5 -3.66 14.10 -2.31
CA THR A 5 -3.09 13.83 -3.64
C THR A 5 -3.22 15.04 -4.57
N GLY A 6 -2.18 15.34 -5.35
CA GLY A 6 -2.29 16.24 -6.50
C GLY A 6 -2.84 15.51 -7.74
N SER A 7 -2.99 16.25 -8.84
CA SER A 7 -3.60 15.80 -10.09
C SER A 7 -3.03 14.51 -10.70
N TYR A 8 -1.75 14.20 -10.51
CA TYR A 8 -1.12 13.00 -11.08
C TYR A 8 -1.54 11.72 -10.36
N LEU A 9 -1.32 11.65 -9.04
CA LEU A 9 -1.64 10.45 -8.25
C LEU A 9 -3.15 10.23 -8.14
N SER A 10 -3.93 11.30 -8.09
CA SER A 10 -5.39 11.20 -8.09
C SER A 10 -5.90 10.57 -9.39
N LYS A 11 -5.39 11.02 -10.54
CA LYS A 11 -5.70 10.44 -11.86
C LYS A 11 -5.28 8.97 -11.95
N LEU A 12 -4.09 8.64 -11.46
CA LEU A 12 -3.56 7.28 -11.53
C LEU A 12 -4.37 6.30 -10.66
N ALA A 13 -4.83 6.75 -9.49
CA ALA A 13 -5.69 5.96 -8.60
C ALA A 13 -7.20 6.07 -8.93
N GLY A 14 -7.60 6.86 -9.93
CA GLY A 14 -9.01 7.07 -10.25
C GLY A 14 -9.82 7.65 -9.08
N ILE A 15 -9.23 8.57 -8.32
CA ILE A 15 -9.85 9.27 -7.19
C ILE A 15 -9.88 10.79 -7.44
N PRO A 16 -10.81 11.53 -6.81
CA PRO A 16 -10.79 12.98 -6.78
C PRO A 16 -9.46 13.56 -6.29
N GLU A 17 -9.05 14.69 -6.89
CA GLU A 17 -7.88 15.42 -6.40
C GLU A 17 -8.12 15.91 -4.97
N GLY A 18 -7.10 15.74 -4.12
CA GLY A 18 -7.15 16.07 -2.72
C GLY A 18 -7.54 14.92 -1.77
N GLU A 19 -7.93 13.75 -2.28
CA GLU A 19 -8.16 12.59 -1.42
C GLU A 19 -6.86 12.03 -0.82
N ALA A 20 -6.99 11.32 0.31
CA ALA A 20 -5.86 10.68 0.95
C ALA A 20 -5.53 9.35 0.27
N LEU A 21 -4.24 9.03 0.26
CA LEU A 21 -3.74 7.85 -0.43
C LEU A 21 -2.56 7.22 0.30
N SER A 22 -2.58 5.90 0.39
CA SER A 22 -1.46 5.08 0.85
C SER A 22 -0.74 4.51 -0.36
N TYR A 23 0.49 4.99 -0.57
CA TYR A 23 1.39 4.46 -1.56
C TYR A 23 2.26 3.40 -0.88
N LEU A 24 2.02 2.12 -1.19
CA LEU A 24 2.66 0.98 -0.54
C LEU A 24 3.48 0.21 -1.57
N ILE A 25 4.79 0.08 -1.34
CA ILE A 25 5.74 -0.63 -2.21
C ILE A 25 6.71 -1.43 -1.35
N ALA A 26 6.96 -2.68 -1.72
CA ALA A 26 7.96 -3.56 -1.12
C ALA A 26 8.44 -4.60 -2.16
N PRO A 27 9.47 -5.42 -1.88
CA PRO A 27 9.83 -6.51 -2.76
C PRO A 27 8.69 -7.54 -2.90
N PRO A 28 8.76 -8.46 -3.88
CA PRO A 28 7.57 -9.18 -4.36
C PRO A 28 6.74 -9.90 -3.30
N ILE A 29 7.37 -10.66 -2.40
CA ILE A 29 6.62 -11.48 -1.42
C ILE A 29 6.14 -10.64 -0.24
N GLU A 30 6.97 -9.70 0.20
CA GLU A 30 6.70 -8.74 1.26
C GLU A 30 5.56 -7.80 0.87
N ALA A 31 5.50 -7.39 -0.40
CA ALA A 31 4.43 -6.54 -0.92
C ALA A 31 3.08 -7.27 -0.90
N MET A 32 3.05 -8.53 -1.35
CA MET A 32 1.81 -9.31 -1.37
C MET A 32 1.29 -9.56 0.05
N TYR A 33 2.16 -9.95 0.97
CA TYR A 33 1.80 -10.15 2.37
C TYR A 33 1.39 -8.84 3.06
N GLY A 34 2.17 -7.78 2.85
CA GLY A 34 1.92 -6.47 3.44
C GLY A 34 0.64 -5.82 2.94
N LEU A 35 0.28 -5.97 1.66
CA LEU A 35 -0.96 -5.42 1.11
C LEU A 35 -2.20 -6.07 1.74
N ASP A 36 -2.19 -7.39 1.91
CA ASP A 36 -3.29 -8.10 2.59
C ASP A 36 -3.44 -7.63 4.04
N ALA A 37 -2.32 -7.51 4.77
CA ALA A 37 -2.32 -6.97 6.13
C ALA A 37 -2.84 -5.53 6.18
N ALA A 38 -2.45 -4.67 5.22
CA ALA A 38 -2.89 -3.29 5.14
C ALA A 38 -4.39 -3.15 4.86
N LEU A 39 -4.93 -3.96 3.94
CA LEU A 39 -6.36 -4.00 3.62
C LEU A 39 -7.22 -4.47 4.80
N LYS A 40 -6.72 -5.41 5.60
CA LYS A 40 -7.42 -5.92 6.77
C LYS A 40 -7.34 -4.98 7.98
N ALA A 41 -6.30 -4.18 8.08
CA ALA A 41 -6.06 -3.31 9.22
C ALA A 41 -6.81 -1.97 9.18
N ALA A 42 -7.32 -1.56 8.02
CA ALA A 42 -7.96 -0.25 7.86
C ALA A 42 -9.08 -0.28 6.83
N GLU A 43 -10.03 0.64 6.97
CA GLU A 43 -11.10 0.85 5.98
C GLU A 43 -10.54 1.59 4.76
N VAL A 44 -9.85 0.83 3.90
CA VAL A 44 -9.23 1.33 2.67
C VAL A 44 -9.63 0.48 1.48
N THR A 45 -9.68 1.11 0.30
CA THR A 45 -9.99 0.46 -0.97
C THR A 45 -8.76 0.45 -1.87
N MET A 46 -8.46 -0.70 -2.46
CA MET A 46 -7.40 -0.79 -3.47
C MET A 46 -7.83 -0.11 -4.77
N LYS A 47 -7.01 0.81 -5.25
CA LYS A 47 -7.27 1.62 -6.45
C LYS A 47 -6.33 1.30 -7.60
N ALA A 48 -5.07 1.02 -7.29
CA ALA A 48 -4.12 0.50 -8.25
C ALA A 48 -3.36 -0.65 -7.60
N PHE A 49 -3.17 -1.72 -8.36
CA PHE A 49 -2.36 -2.86 -7.96
C PHE A 49 -1.14 -2.94 -8.87
N TYR A 50 0.04 -2.90 -8.25
CA TYR A 50 1.31 -3.09 -8.92
C TYR A 50 1.76 -4.52 -8.68
N GLY A 51 1.23 -5.43 -9.49
CA GLY A 51 1.58 -6.84 -9.42
C GLY A 51 3.07 -7.06 -9.70
N PRO A 52 3.79 -7.83 -8.85
CA PRO A 52 5.19 -8.09 -9.10
C PRO A 52 5.40 -9.03 -10.31
N PRO A 53 6.48 -8.85 -11.10
CA PRO A 53 7.48 -7.79 -10.99
C PRO A 53 7.08 -6.51 -11.74
N THR A 54 7.26 -5.35 -11.10
CA THR A 54 7.39 -4.08 -11.80
C THR A 54 8.76 -3.98 -12.48
N GLU A 55 9.01 -2.92 -13.25
CA GLU A 55 10.28 -2.66 -13.95
C GLU A 55 11.50 -2.68 -13.01
N THR A 56 11.30 -2.40 -11.72
CA THR A 56 12.35 -2.38 -10.69
C THR A 56 12.41 -3.64 -9.83
N ASN A 57 11.66 -4.70 -10.16
CA ASN A 57 11.51 -5.93 -9.37
C ASN A 57 10.83 -5.73 -8.00
N PHE A 58 9.87 -4.82 -7.91
CA PHE A 58 9.04 -4.60 -6.72
C PHE A 58 7.58 -4.99 -6.99
N GLY A 59 6.76 -4.92 -5.95
CA GLY A 59 5.30 -4.95 -6.05
C GLY A 59 4.67 -3.96 -5.07
N GLY A 60 3.34 -3.87 -5.10
CA GLY A 60 2.60 -3.05 -4.14
C GLY A 60 1.29 -2.51 -4.71
N GLY A 61 0.87 -1.34 -4.25
CA GLY A 61 -0.38 -0.74 -4.70
C GLY A 61 -0.67 0.63 -4.08
N LEU A 62 -1.74 1.23 -4.61
CA LEU A 62 -2.33 2.44 -4.09
C LEU A 62 -3.64 2.11 -3.41
N LEU A 63 -3.76 2.47 -2.13
CA LEU A 63 -4.99 2.34 -1.35
C LEU A 63 -5.54 3.72 -1.03
N THR A 64 -6.85 3.91 -1.03
CA THR A 64 -7.50 5.16 -0.63
C THR A 64 -8.51 4.93 0.49
N GLY A 65 -8.82 5.98 1.23
CA GLY A 65 -9.74 5.99 2.35
C GLY A 65 -9.63 7.32 3.10
N SER A 66 -10.14 7.38 4.33
CA SER A 66 -9.89 8.55 5.18
C SER A 66 -8.38 8.71 5.45
N GLN A 67 -7.95 9.92 5.82
CA GLN A 67 -6.54 10.17 6.13
C GLN A 67 -6.03 9.24 7.26
N SER A 68 -6.85 8.99 8.27
CA SER A 68 -6.53 8.07 9.37
C SER A 68 -6.46 6.63 8.89
N ALA A 69 -7.42 6.17 8.07
CA ALA A 69 -7.41 4.82 7.50
C ALA A 69 -6.17 4.60 6.62
N CYS A 70 -5.82 5.56 5.78
CA CYS A 70 -4.60 5.51 4.97
C CYS A 70 -3.33 5.42 5.86
N LYS A 71 -3.28 6.17 6.97
CA LYS A 71 -2.16 6.08 7.92
C LYS A 71 -2.08 4.69 8.56
N SER A 72 -3.21 4.17 9.05
CA SER A 72 -3.28 2.82 9.65
C SER A 72 -2.87 1.73 8.65
N ALA A 73 -3.28 1.83 7.39
CA ALA A 73 -2.85 0.92 6.33
C ALA A 73 -1.32 0.98 6.10
N CYS A 74 -0.71 2.16 6.09
CA CYS A 74 0.75 2.31 5.98
C CYS A 74 1.49 1.68 7.16
N GLU A 75 1.01 1.89 8.39
CA GLU A 75 1.63 1.29 9.59
C GLU A 75 1.52 -0.24 9.59
N ALA A 76 0.37 -0.78 9.18
CA ALA A 76 0.16 -2.21 9.06
C ALA A 76 1.04 -2.83 7.97
N PHE A 77 1.13 -2.19 6.80
CA PHE A 77 2.03 -2.60 5.72
C PHE A 77 3.49 -2.64 6.19
N GLN A 78 3.96 -1.58 6.86
CA GLN A 78 5.32 -1.50 7.37
C GLN A 78 5.62 -2.64 8.36
N ARG A 79 4.72 -2.89 9.32
CA ARG A 79 4.90 -3.98 10.31
C ARG A 79 4.96 -5.35 9.62
N ALA A 80 4.08 -5.60 8.65
CA ALA A 80 4.05 -6.85 7.92
C ALA A 80 5.33 -7.07 7.08
N VAL A 81 5.85 -6.02 6.43
CA VAL A 81 7.11 -6.11 5.68
C VAL A 81 8.29 -6.39 6.63
N ILE A 82 8.36 -5.71 7.79
CA ILE A 82 9.40 -5.96 8.78
C ILE A 82 9.34 -7.41 9.30
N ASP A 83 8.14 -7.93 9.59
CA ASP A 83 7.96 -9.30 10.05
C ASP A 83 8.44 -10.33 9.01
N VAL A 84 8.12 -10.14 7.73
CA VAL A 84 8.63 -11.01 6.65
C VAL A 84 10.15 -10.92 6.55
N CYS A 85 10.75 -9.73 6.72
CA CYS A 85 12.20 -9.58 6.73
C CYS A 85 12.86 -10.29 7.93
N GLU A 86 12.24 -10.26 9.11
CA GLU A 86 12.77 -10.87 10.33
C GLU A 86 12.55 -12.40 10.39
N ASN A 87 11.47 -12.89 9.79
CA ASN A 87 11.01 -14.28 9.92
C ASN A 87 10.80 -15.01 8.58
N GLY A 88 11.32 -14.49 7.45
CA GLY A 88 10.95 -14.91 6.09
C GLY A 88 11.16 -16.39 5.68
N LEU A 89 11.73 -17.22 6.55
CA LEU A 89 11.87 -18.67 6.35
C LEU A 89 10.96 -19.51 7.26
N LYS A 90 10.23 -18.88 8.18
CA LYS A 90 9.24 -19.52 9.06
C LYS A 90 7.87 -19.44 8.38
N PHE A 91 7.13 -20.54 8.37
CA PHE A 91 5.85 -20.69 7.67
C PHE A 91 4.79 -21.32 8.58
#